data_AF-A0AAX3VLF8-F1
#
_entry.id   AF-A0AAX3VLF8-F1
#
_cell.length_a   1.000
_cell.length_b   1.000
_cell.length_c   1.000
_cell.angle_alpha   90.00
_cell.angle_beta   90.00
_cell.angle_gamma   90.00
#
_symmetry.space_group_name_H-M   'P 1'
#
loop_
_entity.id
_entity.type
_entity.pdbx_description
1 polymer ?
#
loop_
_entity_poly.entity_id
_entity_poly.type
_entity_poly.pdbx_seq_one_letter_code
_entity_poly.pdbx_strand_id
1 'polypeptide(L)'
;MSLLSTLPMLLSVIGALSLGDSSGLAAATAVALLTIAIAVASIAGAVTATGAAGSRRPHPRRSISPSTLLAQSDPDAPGRRRPRAPGLAAPAA
;
A
#
# COMPACT_ATOMS: atom_id res chain seq x y z
N MET A 1 -20.32 -3.19 -5.31
CA MET A 1 -21.23 -2.02 -5.26
C MET A 1 -21.81 -1.87 -6.65
N SER A 2 -23.07 -2.25 -6.85
CA SER A 2 -23.65 -2.46 -8.17
C SER A 2 -24.00 -1.14 -8.86
N LEU A 3 -23.62 -0.96 -10.13
CA LEU A 3 -23.88 0.23 -10.95
C LEU A 3 -25.36 0.66 -10.98
N LEU A 4 -26.29 -0.28 -10.80
CA LEU A 4 -27.72 0.03 -10.76
C LEU A 4 -28.12 0.81 -9.49
N SER A 5 -27.38 0.70 -8.39
CA SER A 5 -27.66 1.43 -7.15
C SER A 5 -27.12 2.86 -7.17
N THR A 6 -26.17 3.17 -8.05
CA THR A 6 -25.54 4.50 -8.10
C THR A 6 -26.39 5.50 -8.88
N LEU A 7 -27.15 5.03 -9.87
CA LEU A 7 -28.02 5.86 -10.70
C LEU A 7 -29.13 6.60 -9.91
N PRO A 8 -29.92 5.95 -9.03
CA PRO A 8 -30.93 6.66 -8.24
C PRO A 8 -30.32 7.63 -7.23
N MET A 9 -29.15 7.31 -6.69
CA MET A 9 -28.41 8.20 -5.78
C MET A 9 -27.95 9.46 -6.51
N LEU A 10 -27.43 9.33 -7.73
CA LEU A 10 -27.01 10.45 -8.58
C LEU A 10 -28.20 11.34 -8.96
N LEU A 11 -29.33 10.73 -9.32
CA LEU A 11 -30.56 11.45 -9.67
C LEU A 11 -31.15 12.22 -8.48
N SER A 12 -31.08 11.65 -7.27
CA SER A 12 -31.52 12.31 -6.04
C SER A 12 -30.67 13.55 -5.70
N VAL A 13 -29.36 13.49 -5.93
CA VAL A 13 -28.45 14.62 -5.71
C VAL A 13 -28.74 15.74 -6.71
N ILE A 14 -28.92 15.39 -7.99
CA ILE A 14 -29.26 16.36 -9.04
C ILE A 14 -30.62 17.02 -8.75
N GLY A 15 -31.62 16.25 -8.32
CA GLY A 15 -32.92 16.79 -7.93
C GLY A 15 -32.82 17.78 -6.77
N ALA A 16 -32.08 17.44 -5.72
CA ALA A 16 -31.87 18.33 -4.57
C ALA A 16 -31.16 19.65 -4.94
N LEU A 17 -30.24 19.60 -5.90
CA LEU A 17 -29.55 20.79 -6.41
C LEU A 17 -30.45 21.65 -7.30
N SER A 18 -31.41 21.03 -8.01
CA SER A 18 -32.32 21.72 -8.93
C SER A 18 -33.49 22.42 -8.24
N LEU A 19 -33.88 21.98 -7.03
CA LEU A 19 -34.92 22.64 -6.21
C LEU A 19 -34.40 23.85 -5.40
N GLY A 20 -33.09 24.08 -5.39
CA GLY A 20 -32.45 25.14 -4.62
C GLY A 20 -32.56 26.53 -5.26
N ASP A 21 -33.77 27.08 -5.33
CA ASP A 21 -33.94 28.53 -5.53
C ASP A 21 -33.43 29.26 -4.27
N SER A 22 -32.44 30.14 -4.45
CA SER A 22 -31.94 31.16 -3.49
C SER A 22 -30.61 30.95 -2.75
N SER A 23 -29.77 29.94 -3.02
CA SER A 23 -28.36 30.04 -2.62
C SER A 23 -27.45 29.13 -3.45
N GLY A 24 -27.08 29.58 -4.65
CA GLY A 24 -26.07 28.91 -5.48
C GLY A 24 -24.77 28.64 -4.72
N LEU A 25 -24.46 29.43 -3.68
CA LEU A 25 -23.35 29.20 -2.77
C LEU A 25 -23.56 27.96 -1.88
N ALA A 26 -24.75 27.75 -1.30
CA ALA A 26 -25.03 26.58 -0.47
C ALA A 26 -25.01 25.30 -1.31
N ALA A 27 -25.62 25.34 -2.50
CA ALA A 27 -25.57 24.23 -3.45
C ALA A 27 -24.12 23.91 -3.87
N ALA A 28 -23.33 24.93 -4.22
CA ALA A 28 -21.91 24.75 -4.56
C ALA A 28 -21.10 24.19 -3.37
N THR A 29 -21.34 24.64 -2.14
CA THR A 29 -20.66 24.11 -0.96
C THR A 29 -21.05 22.66 -0.67
N ALA A 30 -22.31 22.29 -0.84
CA ALA A 30 -22.76 20.91 -0.66
C ALA A 30 -22.10 19.97 -1.69
N VAL A 31 -22.01 20.41 -2.96
CA VAL A 31 -21.30 19.67 -4.01
C VAL A 31 -19.81 19.54 -3.69
N ALA A 32 -19.16 20.63 -3.26
CA ALA A 32 -17.74 20.60 -2.91
C ALA A 32 -17.45 19.67 -1.71
N LEU A 33 -18.31 19.69 -0.68
CA LEU A 33 -18.15 18.79 0.45
C LEU A 33 -18.36 17.33 0.05
N LEU A 34 -19.35 17.05 -0.81
CA LEU A 34 -19.60 15.71 -1.30
C LEU A 34 -18.43 15.18 -2.14
N THR A 35 -17.85 16.00 -3.03
CA THR A 35 -16.69 15.59 -3.84
C THR A 35 -15.46 15.34 -2.98
N ILE A 36 -15.21 16.17 -1.97
CA ILE A 36 -14.13 15.96 -0.99
C ILE A 36 -14.36 14.66 -0.22
N ALA A 37 -15.57 14.40 0.27
CA ALA A 37 -15.88 13.18 1.01
C ALA A 37 -15.65 11.92 0.16
N ILE A 38 -16.05 11.93 -1.12
CA ILE A 38 -15.81 10.84 -2.06
C ILE A 38 -14.30 10.66 -2.32
N ALA A 39 -13.56 11.76 -2.51
CA ALA A 39 -12.11 11.70 -2.70
C ALA A 39 -11.40 11.10 -1.48
N VAL A 40 -11.74 11.54 -0.26
CA VAL A 40 -11.19 10.99 0.98
C VAL A 40 -11.52 9.50 1.14
N ALA A 41 -12.77 9.11 0.91
CA ALA A 41 -13.20 7.71 1.00
C ALA A 41 -12.48 6.82 -0.03
N SER A 42 -12.29 7.30 -1.26
CA SER A 42 -11.57 6.55 -2.30
C SER A 42 -10.08 6.40 -2.00
N ILE A 43 -9.42 7.46 -1.49
CA ILE A 43 -8.03 7.39 -1.05
C ILE A 43 -7.90 6.44 0.14
N ALA A 44 -8.78 6.53 1.15
CA ALA A 44 -8.77 5.62 2.29
C ALA A 44 -9.02 4.16 1.88
N GLY A 45 -9.94 3.93 0.93
CA GLY A 45 -10.17 2.61 0.33
C GLY A 45 -8.94 2.07 -0.41
N ALA A 46 -8.25 2.92 -1.18
CA ALA A 46 -7.03 2.54 -1.88
C ALA A 46 -5.87 2.24 -0.91
N VAL A 47 -5.72 3.03 0.16
CA VAL A 47 -4.69 2.82 1.20
C VAL A 47 -4.95 1.54 1.99
N THR A 48 -6.21 1.24 2.31
CA THR A 48 -6.56 0.00 3.01
C THR A 48 -6.38 -1.24 2.12
N ALA A 49 -6.74 -1.16 0.83
CA ALA A 49 -6.52 -2.23 -0.15
C ALA A 49 -5.01 -2.48 -0.42
N THR A 50 -4.22 -1.41 -0.52
CA THR A 50 -2.77 -1.51 -0.73
C THR A 50 -2.01 -1.89 0.55
N GLY A 51 -2.50 -1.50 1.74
CA GLY A 51 -1.97 -1.95 3.03
C GLY A 51 -2.19 -3.45 3.26
N ALA A 52 -3.32 -4.01 2.81
CA ALA A 52 -3.56 -5.45 2.82
C ALA A 52 -2.67 -6.20 1.81
N ALA A 53 -2.41 -5.61 0.63
CA ALA A 53 -1.46 -6.15 -0.35
C ALA A 53 0.02 -6.02 0.09
N GLY A 54 0.32 -5.00 0.89
CA GLY A 54 1.63 -4.73 1.50
C GLY A 54 1.89 -5.50 2.80
N SER A 55 0.91 -6.24 3.32
CA SER A 55 1.08 -7.19 4.42
C SER A 55 1.88 -8.40 3.91
N ARG A 56 3.17 -8.18 3.66
CA ARG A 56 4.36 -9.06 3.82
C ARG A 56 4.09 -10.57 3.82
N ARG A 57 3.20 -11.05 2.96
CA ARG A 57 2.82 -12.45 2.94
C ARG A 57 4.03 -13.18 2.38
N PRO A 58 4.64 -14.12 3.12
CA PRO A 58 5.74 -14.90 2.59
C PRO A 58 5.29 -15.48 1.25
N HIS A 59 6.18 -15.42 0.24
CA HIS A 59 5.90 -16.01 -1.06
C HIS A 59 5.37 -17.44 -0.86
N PRO A 60 4.32 -17.91 -1.55
CA PRO A 60 3.67 -19.19 -1.25
C PRO A 60 4.62 -20.39 -1.28
N ARG A 61 5.73 -20.27 -2.03
CA ARG A 61 6.79 -21.30 -2.12
C ARG A 61 7.95 -21.09 -1.15
N ARG A 62 7.90 -20.06 -0.30
CA ARG A 62 8.89 -19.81 0.75
C ARG A 62 8.53 -20.68 1.95
N SER A 63 9.02 -21.93 1.94
CA SER A 63 8.89 -22.89 3.05
C SER A 63 9.80 -22.60 4.25
N ILE A 64 10.63 -21.55 4.15
CA ILE A 64 11.68 -21.26 5.12
C ILE A 64 11.16 -20.23 6.14
N SER A 65 11.18 -20.61 7.42
CA SER A 65 10.83 -19.71 8.54
C SER A 65 11.76 -18.48 8.56
N PRO A 66 11.26 -17.28 8.91
CA PRO A 66 12.14 -16.11 9.07
C PRO A 66 13.23 -16.30 10.14
N SER A 67 13.04 -17.23 11.09
CA SER A 67 14.03 -17.59 12.11
C SER A 67 15.01 -18.70 11.67
N THR A 68 14.85 -19.26 10.46
CA THR A 68 15.79 -20.25 9.95
C THR A 68 17.13 -19.59 9.62
N LEU A 69 18.19 -20.02 10.31
CA LEU A 69 19.57 -19.69 9.96
C LEU A 69 19.92 -20.33 8.60
N LEU A 70 20.29 -19.50 7.64
CA LEU A 70 20.76 -19.98 6.35
C LEU A 70 22.23 -20.36 6.48
N ALA A 71 22.65 -21.47 5.87
CA ALA A 71 24.07 -21.83 5.79
C ALA A 71 24.93 -20.72 5.17
N GLN A 72 24.33 -19.83 4.37
CA GLN A 72 24.99 -18.67 3.78
C GLN A 72 25.25 -17.53 4.80
N SER A 73 24.64 -17.55 5.99
CA SER A 73 24.90 -16.58 7.06
C SER A 73 26.17 -16.91 7.86
N ASP A 74 26.69 -18.13 7.73
CA ASP A 74 27.98 -18.50 8.31
C ASP A 74 29.11 -17.83 7.51
N PRO A 75 29.92 -16.94 8.13
CA PRO A 75 31.06 -16.34 7.46
C PRO A 75 32.08 -17.37 6.96
N ASP A 76 32.13 -18.55 7.58
CA ASP A 76 33.03 -19.64 7.24
C ASP A 76 32.42 -20.70 6.30
N ALA A 77 31.22 -20.45 5.76
CA ALA A 77 30.52 -21.37 4.86
C ALA A 77 31.39 -21.82 3.66
N PRO A 78 31.39 -23.12 3.30
CA PRO A 78 32.13 -23.63 2.14
C PRO A 78 31.81 -22.87 0.85
N GLY A 79 32.83 -22.43 0.11
CA GLY A 79 32.67 -21.69 -1.13
C GLY A 79 32.67 -20.16 -1.00
N ARG A 80 32.71 -19.60 0.22
CA ARG A 80 33.00 -18.17 0.42
C ARG A 80 34.50 -17.90 0.22
N ARG A 81 34.84 -16.87 -0.56
CA ARG A 81 36.22 -16.34 -0.59
C ARG A 81 36.54 -15.86 0.81
N ARG A 82 37.41 -16.58 1.54
CA ARG A 82 37.98 -16.09 2.80
C ARG A 82 38.71 -14.79 2.50
N PRO A 83 38.30 -13.63 3.05
CA PRO A 83 39.16 -12.47 3.07
C PRO A 83 40.44 -12.91 3.78
N ARG A 84 41.56 -13.05 3.06
CA ARG A 84 42.84 -13.23 3.72
C ARG A 84 43.06 -11.94 4.49
N ALA A 85 43.08 -12.03 5.83
CA ALA A 85 43.39 -10.88 6.66
C ALA A 85 44.65 -10.20 6.08
N PRO A 86 44.60 -8.92 5.70
CA PRO A 86 45.79 -8.19 5.30
C PRO A 86 46.64 -8.05 6.57
N GLY A 87 47.66 -8.90 6.76
CA GLY A 87 48.53 -8.72 7.93
C GLY A 87 49.44 -9.85 8.39
N LEU A 88 49.40 -11.06 7.84
CA LEU A 88 50.38 -12.09 8.21
C LEU A 88 51.35 -12.35 7.05
N ALA A 89 52.37 -11.50 6.98
CA ALA A 89 53.60 -11.82 6.26
C ALA A 89 54.29 -12.97 7.01
N ALA A 90 54.47 -14.11 6.33
CA ALA A 90 55.32 -15.18 6.84
C ALA A 90 56.79 -14.71 6.84
N PRO A 91 57.59 -14.99 7.87
CA PRO A 91 59.01 -14.67 7.83
C PRO A 91 59.67 -15.57 6.77
N ALA A 92 60.51 -14.98 5.92
CA ALA A 92 61.39 -15.74 5.04
C ALA A 92 62.50 -16.38 5.88
N ALA A 93 62.73 -17.68 5.67
CA ALA A 93 63.85 -18.44 6.23
C ALA A 93 65.10 -18.31 5.37
#